data_AF-A0A512J116-F1
#
_entry.id   AF-A0A512J116-F1
#
_cell.length_a   1.000
_cell.length_b   1.000
_cell.length_c   1.000
_cell.angle_alpha   90.00
_cell.angle_beta   90.00
_cell.angle_gamma   90.00
#
_symmetry.space_group_name_H-M   'P 1'
#
loop_
_entity.id
_entity.type
_entity.pdbx_description
1 polymer ?
#
loop_
_entity_poly.entity_id
_entity_poly.type
_entity_poly.pdbx_seq_one_letter_code
_entity_poly.pdbx_strand_id
1 'polypeptide(L)'
;MILGQSDALLVIDVQNDFLPGGALPVPEGDRVIAPINRLIGLFPHVVVTQDWHTPGHASFAARHPGKAPFDTAAMPYGTQVLWPDHCVQGTPGAELAPGLDARRAGLLIRKGHAPEVDSYSAFLEADRTTRTGLAGYLRERGLDRLFLCGLATDFCVLWSALDARAEGFAVVLVEDAVAGLDRDGSVARARRDGGGGRGPRRQRGDHRITAGQDPGMT
;
A
#
# COMPACT_ATOMS: atom_id res chain seq x y z
N MET A 1 15.11 7.75 -12.16
CA MET A 1 13.72 8.04 -12.55
C MET A 1 13.45 9.50 -12.25
N ILE A 2 12.77 10.23 -13.14
CA ILE A 2 12.37 11.63 -12.87
C ILE A 2 10.95 11.59 -12.26
N LEU A 3 10.79 12.20 -11.09
CA LEU A 3 9.48 12.37 -10.44
C LEU A 3 8.75 13.56 -11.06
N GLY A 4 7.45 13.40 -11.28
CA GLY A 4 6.54 14.41 -11.81
C GLY A 4 5.54 14.89 -10.75
N GLN A 5 4.82 15.95 -11.08
CA GLN A 5 3.83 16.55 -10.17
C GLN A 5 2.59 15.65 -9.92
N SER A 6 2.32 14.68 -10.80
CA SER A 6 1.23 13.72 -10.63
C SER A 6 1.66 12.44 -9.87
N ASP A 7 2.91 12.38 -9.43
CA ASP A 7 3.43 11.22 -8.69
C ASP A 7 3.13 11.33 -7.20
N ALA A 8 2.69 10.22 -6.61
CA ALA A 8 2.48 10.12 -5.17
C ALA A 8 3.16 8.88 -4.58
N LEU A 9 3.77 9.06 -3.42
CA LEU A 9 4.24 7.97 -2.57
C LEU A 9 3.11 7.52 -1.65
N LEU A 10 2.78 6.25 -1.68
CA LEU A 10 1.85 5.60 -0.75
C LEU A 10 2.66 4.71 0.20
N VAL A 11 2.76 5.16 1.46
CA VAL A 11 3.46 4.48 2.54
C VAL A 11 2.45 3.65 3.32
N ILE A 12 2.57 2.33 3.23
CA ILE A 12 1.55 1.40 3.73
C ILE A 12 1.97 0.84 5.09
N ASP A 13 1.15 1.12 6.10
CA ASP A 13 1.09 0.45 7.41
C ASP A 13 2.46 0.24 8.10
N VAL A 14 3.31 1.27 8.11
CA VAL A 14 4.57 1.25 8.89
C VAL A 14 4.26 1.60 10.35
N GLN A 15 3.62 0.66 11.04
CA GLN A 15 3.13 0.77 12.42
C GLN A 15 3.86 -0.17 13.37
N ASN A 16 3.83 0.14 14.67
CA ASN A 16 4.57 -0.60 15.69
C ASN A 16 4.26 -2.11 15.71
N ASP A 17 2.99 -2.50 15.56
CA ASP A 17 2.62 -3.91 15.61
C ASP A 17 3.17 -4.73 14.43
N PHE A 18 3.51 -4.09 13.32
CA PHE A 18 4.11 -4.74 12.16
C PHE A 18 5.65 -4.77 12.21
N LEU A 19 6.28 -4.12 13.19
CA LEU A 19 7.72 -4.14 13.37
C LEU A 19 8.16 -5.28 14.30
N PRO A 20 9.46 -5.66 14.30
CA PRO A 20 9.97 -6.61 15.28
C PRO A 20 9.65 -6.20 16.73
N GLY A 21 9.03 -7.12 17.47
CA GLY A 21 8.55 -6.88 18.84
C GLY A 21 7.08 -6.44 18.95
N GLY A 22 6.42 -6.13 17.82
CA GLY A 22 4.98 -5.86 17.74
C GLY A 22 4.11 -7.12 17.83
N ALA A 23 2.79 -6.94 17.83
CA ALA A 23 1.84 -8.05 17.93
C ALA A 23 1.74 -8.92 16.67
N LEU A 24 2.06 -8.38 15.49
CA LEU A 24 2.05 -9.07 14.20
C LEU A 24 3.32 -8.73 13.41
N PRO A 25 4.51 -9.09 13.92
CA PRO A 25 5.77 -8.58 13.41
C PRO A 25 6.07 -9.13 12.01
N VAL A 26 6.37 -8.22 11.09
CA VAL A 26 6.99 -8.57 9.81
C VAL A 26 8.48 -8.84 10.06
N PRO A 27 9.03 -9.97 9.62
CA PRO A 27 10.47 -10.25 9.74
C PRO A 27 11.33 -9.13 9.13
N GLU A 28 12.23 -8.58 9.94
CA GLU A 28 13.08 -7.43 9.56
C GLU A 28 12.26 -6.24 9.02
N GLY A 29 11.01 -6.08 9.46
CA GLY A 29 10.08 -5.07 8.94
C GLY A 29 10.58 -3.64 9.12
N ASP A 30 11.41 -3.38 10.13
CA ASP A 30 12.00 -2.08 10.41
C ASP A 30 13.03 -1.64 9.36
N ARG A 31 13.59 -2.57 8.57
CA ARG A 31 14.58 -2.24 7.51
C ARG A 31 14.02 -1.32 6.42
N VAL A 32 12.69 -1.25 6.27
CA VAL A 32 12.02 -0.40 5.27
C VAL A 32 12.00 1.07 5.67
N ILE A 33 12.17 1.41 6.96
CA ILE A 33 11.98 2.78 7.46
C ILE A 33 12.99 3.75 6.82
N ALA A 34 14.27 3.39 6.80
CA ALA A 34 15.31 4.24 6.23
C ALA A 34 15.12 4.53 4.72
N PRO A 35 14.86 3.55 3.83
CA PRO A 35 14.53 3.84 2.44
C PRO A 35 13.24 4.63 2.28
N ILE A 36 12.18 4.34 3.07
CA ILE A 36 10.92 5.09 3.02
C ILE A 36 11.14 6.57 3.35
N ASN A 37 11.89 6.89 4.41
CA ASN A 37 12.19 8.28 4.77
C ASN A 37 12.94 9.03 3.65
N ARG A 38 13.86 8.35 2.94
CA ARG A 38 14.50 8.94 1.76
C ARG A 38 13.49 9.24 0.66
N LEU A 39 12.56 8.32 0.39
CA LEU A 39 11.50 8.52 -0.60
C LEU A 39 10.57 9.67 -0.19
N ILE A 40 10.14 9.74 1.07
CA ILE A 40 9.34 10.86 1.60
C ILE A 40 10.05 12.20 1.35
N GLY A 41 11.38 12.24 1.40
CA GLY A 41 12.21 13.39 1.04
C GLY A 41 12.06 13.86 -0.41
N LEU A 42 11.81 12.94 -1.33
CA LEU A 42 11.83 13.17 -2.78
C LEU A 42 10.46 13.42 -3.40
N PHE A 43 9.40 12.85 -2.84
CA PHE A 43 8.07 12.94 -3.43
C PHE A 43 7.35 14.26 -3.11
N PRO A 44 6.66 14.87 -4.09
CA PRO A 44 5.84 16.07 -3.85
C PRO A 44 4.55 15.73 -3.09
N HIS A 45 4.07 14.50 -3.21
CA HIS A 45 2.84 14.02 -2.58
C HIS A 45 3.11 12.72 -1.84
N VAL A 46 2.78 12.69 -0.55
CA VAL A 46 2.95 11.54 0.32
C VAL A 46 1.61 11.26 1.00
N VAL A 47 1.15 10.02 0.90
CA VAL A 47 0.01 9.47 1.63
C VAL A 47 0.52 8.36 2.52
N VAL A 48 0.09 8.36 3.77
CA VAL A 48 0.39 7.31 4.74
C VAL A 48 -0.89 6.57 5.08
N THR A 49 -0.83 5.25 5.20
CA THR A 49 -1.96 4.44 5.70
C THR A 49 -1.70 3.96 7.11
N GLN A 50 -2.78 3.68 7.83
CA GLN A 50 -2.77 2.99 9.11
C GLN A 50 -3.87 1.93 9.13
N ASP A 51 -3.53 0.70 9.50
CA ASP A 51 -4.52 -0.22 10.06
C ASP A 51 -5.04 0.31 11.38
N TRP A 52 -6.36 0.21 11.58
CA TRP A 52 -7.03 0.89 12.67
C TRP A 52 -8.24 0.09 13.17
N HIS A 53 -7.98 -1.11 13.65
CA HIS A 53 -9.00 -2.08 14.02
C HIS A 53 -9.67 -1.78 15.35
N THR A 54 -11.00 -1.90 15.40
CA THR A 54 -11.73 -1.85 16.68
C THR A 54 -11.30 -2.99 17.61
N PRO A 55 -11.36 -2.83 18.95
CA PRO A 55 -11.20 -3.95 19.86
C PRO A 55 -12.15 -5.11 19.50
N GLY A 56 -11.64 -6.33 19.37
CA GLY A 56 -12.44 -7.50 18.99
C GLY A 56 -12.90 -7.53 17.52
N HIS A 57 -12.16 -6.88 16.62
CA HIS A 57 -12.42 -6.87 15.18
C HIS A 57 -12.54 -8.29 14.59
N ALA A 58 -13.37 -8.46 13.55
CA ALA A 58 -13.69 -9.76 12.97
C ALA A 58 -12.47 -10.49 12.37
N SER A 59 -11.41 -9.77 12.00
CA SER A 59 -10.16 -10.38 11.52
C SER A 59 -9.30 -10.97 12.65
N PHE A 60 -9.62 -10.74 13.92
CA PHE A 60 -8.83 -11.26 15.04
C PHE A 60 -9.25 -12.68 15.41
N ALA A 61 -8.27 -13.57 15.57
CA ALA A 61 -8.49 -14.95 15.98
C ALA A 61 -9.20 -15.06 17.33
N ALA A 62 -8.95 -14.12 18.26
CA ALA A 62 -9.63 -14.06 19.56
C ALA A 62 -11.16 -13.93 19.45
N ARG A 63 -11.69 -13.45 18.31
CA ARG A 63 -13.12 -13.34 18.06
C ARG A 63 -13.78 -14.67 17.66
N HIS A 64 -12.98 -15.68 17.32
CA HIS A 64 -13.44 -16.96 16.75
C HIS A 64 -13.10 -18.14 17.67
N PRO A 65 -14.08 -18.70 18.40
CA PRO A 65 -13.85 -19.84 19.28
C PRO A 65 -13.21 -21.03 18.55
N GLY A 66 -12.12 -21.56 19.12
CA GLY A 66 -11.40 -22.71 18.56
C GLY A 66 -10.49 -22.40 17.36
N LYS A 67 -10.25 -21.12 17.05
CA LYS A 67 -9.30 -20.68 16.04
C LYS A 67 -8.05 -20.10 16.67
N ALA A 68 -6.92 -20.27 15.98
CA ALA A 68 -5.65 -19.64 16.30
C ALA A 68 -5.32 -18.55 15.27
N PRO A 69 -4.41 -17.61 15.61
CA PRO A 69 -3.80 -16.76 14.60
C PRO A 69 -3.28 -17.58 13.41
N PHE A 70 -3.42 -17.01 12.22
CA PHE A 70 -3.09 -17.59 10.91
C PHE A 70 -4.02 -18.71 10.41
N ASP A 71 -5.03 -19.11 11.20
CA ASP A 71 -6.15 -19.91 10.66
C ASP A 71 -7.00 -19.07 9.70
N THR A 72 -7.89 -19.74 8.96
CA THR A 72 -8.92 -19.06 8.16
C THR A 72 -10.32 -19.25 8.73
N ALA A 73 -11.18 -18.26 8.50
CA ALA A 73 -12.62 -18.31 8.76
C ALA A 73 -13.42 -17.90 7.51
N ALA A 74 -14.63 -18.43 7.40
CA ALA A 74 -15.60 -17.99 6.40
C ALA A 74 -16.35 -16.77 6.95
N MET A 75 -16.37 -15.70 6.16
CA MET A 75 -17.05 -14.44 6.43
C MET A 75 -18.09 -14.17 5.33
N PRO A 76 -19.05 -13.25 5.54
CA PRO A 76 -20.02 -12.88 4.50
C PRO A 76 -19.37 -12.42 3.18
N TYR A 77 -18.14 -11.89 3.24
CA TYR A 77 -17.37 -11.43 2.08
C TYR A 77 -16.34 -12.43 1.53
N GLY A 78 -16.28 -13.64 2.09
CA GLY A 78 -15.36 -14.69 1.63
C GLY A 78 -14.46 -15.25 2.72
N THR A 79 -13.31 -15.81 2.32
CA THR A 79 -12.35 -16.39 3.27
C THR A 79 -11.45 -15.31 3.84
N GLN A 80 -11.37 -15.24 5.17
CA GLN A 80 -10.54 -14.30 5.92
C GLN A 80 -9.43 -15.05 6.64
N VAL A 81 -8.19 -14.55 6.54
CA VAL A 81 -7.09 -14.98 7.42
C VAL A 81 -7.29 -14.31 8.77
N LEU A 82 -7.25 -15.09 9.84
CA LEU A 82 -7.36 -14.59 11.20
C LEU A 82 -5.99 -14.21 11.73
N TRP A 83 -5.91 -13.10 12.45
CA TRP A 83 -4.66 -12.53 12.95
C TRP A 83 -4.61 -12.53 14.48
N PRO A 84 -3.43 -12.38 15.10
CA PRO A 84 -3.38 -11.85 16.46
C PRO A 84 -4.07 -10.48 16.50
N ASP A 85 -4.59 -10.08 17.66
CA ASP A 85 -5.04 -8.70 17.86
C ASP A 85 -3.87 -7.75 17.60
N HIS A 86 -4.04 -6.83 16.67
CA HIS A 86 -3.00 -5.90 16.23
C HIS A 86 -3.62 -4.58 15.77
N CYS A 87 -2.83 -3.51 15.77
CA CYS A 87 -3.21 -2.18 15.31
C CYS A 87 -4.56 -1.71 15.89
N VAL A 88 -4.82 -2.06 17.16
CA VAL A 88 -6.08 -1.74 17.84
C VAL A 88 -6.16 -0.24 18.12
N GLN A 89 -7.30 0.38 17.81
CA GLN A 89 -7.48 1.83 17.90
C GLN A 89 -7.04 2.39 19.26
N GLY A 90 -6.19 3.41 19.22
CA GLY A 90 -5.71 4.12 20.42
C GLY A 90 -4.68 3.37 21.24
N THR A 91 -4.21 2.20 20.80
CA THR A 91 -3.10 1.49 21.44
C THR A 91 -1.74 1.91 20.86
N PRO A 92 -0.64 1.75 21.61
CA PRO A 92 0.70 1.98 21.08
C PRO A 92 1.02 1.14 19.84
N GLY A 93 0.47 -0.08 19.74
CA GLY A 93 0.66 -0.97 18.60
C GLY A 93 0.16 -0.38 17.26
N ALA A 94 -0.90 0.43 17.32
CA ALA A 94 -1.48 1.10 16.15
C ALA A 94 -0.79 2.41 15.77
N GLU A 95 0.15 2.93 16.56
CA GLU A 95 0.88 4.14 16.22
C GLU A 95 1.83 3.89 15.04
N LEU A 96 2.07 4.94 14.23
CA LEU A 96 3.14 4.89 13.23
C LEU A 96 4.48 4.66 13.93
N ALA A 97 5.37 3.92 13.28
CA ALA A 97 6.70 3.65 13.80
C ALA A 97 7.43 4.95 14.17
N PRO A 98 8.06 5.05 15.37
CA PRO A 98 8.76 6.27 15.81
C PRO A 98 9.84 6.78 14.84
N GLY A 99 10.43 5.88 14.04
CA GLY A 99 11.44 6.23 13.04
C GLY A 99 10.90 6.73 11.71
N LEU A 100 9.58 6.67 11.46
CA LEU A 100 8.98 7.09 10.20
C LEU A 100 8.72 8.60 10.18
N ASP A 101 9.27 9.31 9.19
CA ASP A 101 9.06 10.75 9.03
C ASP A 101 7.74 11.06 8.29
N ALA A 102 6.61 10.83 8.96
CA ALA A 102 5.28 11.07 8.38
C ALA A 102 4.88 12.56 8.32
N ARG A 103 5.73 13.51 8.76
CA ARG A 103 5.37 14.94 8.86
C ARG A 103 5.04 15.59 7.52
N ARG A 104 5.56 15.04 6.42
CA ARG A 104 5.28 15.51 5.05
C ARG A 104 4.06 14.85 4.41
N ALA A 105 3.40 13.93 5.11
CA ALA A 105 2.19 13.30 4.60
C ALA A 105 1.09 14.34 4.42
N GLY A 106 0.55 14.46 3.20
CA GLY A 106 -0.60 15.29 2.90
C GLY A 106 -1.93 14.62 3.25
N LEU A 107 -1.88 13.32 3.58
CA LEU A 107 -3.01 12.53 4.06
C LEU A 107 -2.48 11.36 4.90
N LEU A 108 -3.12 11.14 6.04
CA LEU A 108 -3.10 9.86 6.74
C LEU A 108 -4.50 9.26 6.61
N ILE A 109 -4.61 8.08 6.00
CA ILE A 109 -5.87 7.35 5.85
C ILE A 109 -5.88 6.10 6.72
N ARG A 110 -6.93 5.94 7.52
CA ARG A 110 -7.14 4.75 8.36
C ARG A 110 -8.03 3.75 7.63
N LYS A 111 -7.69 2.46 7.71
CA LYS A 111 -8.44 1.34 7.12
C LYS A 111 -8.71 0.24 8.17
N GLY A 112 -9.67 -0.64 7.89
CA GLY A 112 -10.00 -1.77 8.77
C GLY A 112 -10.73 -1.37 10.06
N HIS A 113 -11.40 -0.22 10.08
CA HIS A 113 -12.06 0.30 11.27
C HIS A 113 -13.54 -0.13 11.39
N ALA A 114 -14.10 -0.76 10.37
CA ALA A 114 -15.42 -1.38 10.43
C ALA A 114 -15.31 -2.71 11.20
N PRO A 115 -16.04 -2.94 12.31
CA PRO A 115 -15.83 -4.11 13.17
C PRO A 115 -15.91 -5.47 12.47
N GLU A 116 -16.74 -5.56 11.44
CA GLU A 116 -17.08 -6.82 10.77
C GLU A 116 -16.36 -7.01 9.43
N VAL A 117 -15.71 -5.99 8.88
CA VAL A 117 -15.12 -6.04 7.53
C VAL A 117 -13.65 -5.61 7.58
N ASP A 118 -12.76 -6.52 7.20
CA ASP A 118 -11.34 -6.24 7.12
C ASP A 118 -10.99 -5.36 5.91
N SER A 119 -9.80 -4.77 5.92
CA SER A 119 -9.35 -3.91 4.82
C SER A 119 -7.83 -3.94 4.68
N TYR A 120 -7.31 -4.91 3.91
CA TYR A 120 -5.90 -4.91 3.53
C TYR A 120 -5.58 -3.75 2.57
N SER A 121 -6.43 -3.56 1.55
CA SER A 121 -6.25 -2.52 0.54
C SER A 121 -6.56 -1.14 1.10
N ALA A 122 -5.73 -0.16 0.76
CA ALA A 122 -6.02 1.24 1.06
C ALA A 122 -7.15 1.83 0.20
N PHE A 123 -7.72 1.07 -0.75
CA PHE A 123 -8.72 1.53 -1.73
C PHE A 123 -10.11 0.94 -1.54
N LEU A 124 -10.20 -0.35 -1.22
CA LEU A 124 -11.43 -1.12 -1.21
C LEU A 124 -11.39 -2.16 -0.09
N GLU A 125 -12.43 -2.21 0.75
CA GLU A 125 -12.50 -3.16 1.85
C GLU A 125 -12.67 -4.60 1.36
N ALA A 126 -12.54 -5.57 2.28
CA ALA A 126 -12.59 -7.00 1.98
C ALA A 126 -13.93 -7.46 1.39
N ASP A 127 -15.02 -6.69 1.64
CA ASP A 127 -16.34 -6.90 1.02
C ASP A 127 -16.37 -6.62 -0.50
N ARG A 128 -15.30 -6.04 -1.04
CA ARG A 128 -15.14 -5.68 -2.45
C ARG A 128 -16.16 -4.65 -2.95
N THR A 129 -16.85 -3.96 -2.05
CA THR A 129 -17.87 -2.94 -2.36
C THR A 129 -17.61 -1.62 -1.65
N THR A 130 -17.12 -1.65 -0.41
CA THR A 130 -16.92 -0.45 0.41
C THR A 130 -15.61 0.23 0.05
N ARG A 131 -15.70 1.47 -0.44
CA ARG A 131 -14.55 2.29 -0.84
C ARG A 131 -14.02 3.08 0.35
N THR A 132 -12.70 3.16 0.49
CA THR A 132 -12.05 3.95 1.55
C THR A 132 -12.06 5.47 1.30
N GLY A 133 -12.32 5.87 0.05
CA GLY A 133 -12.23 7.27 -0.40
C GLY A 133 -10.87 7.66 -1.00
N LEU A 134 -9.83 6.83 -0.87
CA LEU A 134 -8.48 7.15 -1.35
C LEU A 134 -8.44 7.42 -2.86
N ALA A 135 -9.14 6.63 -3.66
CA ALA A 135 -9.21 6.83 -5.11
C ALA A 135 -9.77 8.21 -5.49
N GLY A 136 -10.79 8.68 -4.79
CA GLY A 136 -11.38 10.01 -4.99
C GLY A 136 -10.37 11.11 -4.67
N TYR A 137 -9.77 11.03 -3.48
CA TYR A 137 -8.72 11.96 -3.03
C TYR A 137 -7.58 12.09 -4.05
N LEU A 138 -7.06 10.97 -4.57
CA LEU A 138 -5.96 10.97 -5.52
C LEU A 138 -6.36 11.59 -6.86
N ARG A 139 -7.54 11.22 -7.41
CA ARG A 139 -8.04 11.72 -8.69
C ARG A 139 -8.32 13.21 -8.66
N GLU A 140 -8.97 13.71 -7.61
CA GLU A 140 -9.28 15.12 -7.46
C GLU A 140 -8.03 16.01 -7.40
N ARG A 141 -6.89 15.43 -6.96
CA ARG A 141 -5.59 16.10 -6.91
C ARG A 141 -4.76 15.90 -8.18
N GLY A 142 -5.27 15.20 -9.20
CA GLY A 142 -4.54 14.91 -10.43
C GLY A 142 -3.37 13.96 -10.26
N LEU A 143 -3.41 13.07 -9.26
CA LEU A 143 -2.37 12.08 -8.99
C LEU A 143 -2.71 10.79 -9.72
N ASP A 144 -1.81 10.33 -10.60
CA ASP A 144 -2.09 9.22 -11.53
C ASP A 144 -1.06 8.08 -11.50
N ARG A 145 0.14 8.33 -10.94
CA ARG A 145 1.20 7.33 -10.76
C ARG A 145 1.58 7.20 -9.29
N LEU A 146 1.35 6.01 -8.75
CA LEU A 146 1.52 5.68 -7.34
C LEU A 146 2.76 4.81 -7.13
N PHE A 147 3.56 5.18 -6.15
CA PHE A 147 4.74 4.45 -5.70
C PHE A 147 4.43 3.85 -4.34
N LEU A 148 4.37 2.53 -4.28
CA LEU A 148 3.97 1.81 -3.07
C LEU A 148 5.21 1.29 -2.34
N CYS A 149 5.21 1.49 -1.03
CA CYS A 149 6.20 1.01 -0.08
C CYS A 149 5.52 0.67 1.25
N GLY A 150 6.23 0.01 2.17
CA GLY A 150 5.72 -0.34 3.50
C GLY A 150 5.48 -1.83 3.69
N LEU A 151 4.48 -2.16 4.52
CA LEU A 151 4.27 -3.50 5.09
C LEU A 151 2.79 -3.92 4.96
N ALA A 152 2.45 -5.21 4.89
CA ALA A 152 3.29 -6.31 4.43
C ALA A 152 3.16 -6.46 2.90
N THR A 153 4.26 -6.82 2.22
CA THR A 153 4.37 -6.98 0.75
C THR A 153 3.28 -7.88 0.19
N ASP A 154 2.97 -8.95 0.91
CA ASP A 154 2.08 -10.04 0.55
C ASP A 154 0.61 -9.85 0.98
N PHE A 155 0.30 -8.74 1.65
CA PHE A 155 -1.06 -8.38 2.07
C PHE A 155 -1.37 -6.93 1.69
N CYS A 156 -1.30 -5.99 2.63
CA CYS A 156 -1.75 -4.62 2.44
C CYS A 156 -1.10 -3.93 1.24
N VAL A 157 0.20 -4.19 1.01
CA VAL A 157 0.91 -3.63 -0.14
C VAL A 157 0.42 -4.23 -1.46
N LEU A 158 0.32 -5.57 -1.55
CA LEU A 158 -0.17 -6.25 -2.75
C LEU A 158 -1.61 -5.84 -3.08
N TRP A 159 -2.51 -5.91 -2.09
CA TRP A 159 -3.92 -5.59 -2.27
C TRP A 159 -4.11 -4.13 -2.69
N SER A 160 -3.39 -3.20 -2.05
CA SER A 160 -3.40 -1.79 -2.46
C SER A 160 -2.86 -1.61 -3.88
N ALA A 161 -1.81 -2.33 -4.27
CA ALA A 161 -1.26 -2.28 -5.63
C ALA A 161 -2.24 -2.79 -6.69
N LEU A 162 -2.91 -3.91 -6.41
CA LEU A 162 -3.89 -4.51 -7.30
C LEU A 162 -5.13 -3.63 -7.45
N ASP A 163 -5.67 -3.11 -6.35
CA ASP A 163 -6.84 -2.25 -6.39
C ASP A 163 -6.54 -0.88 -6.99
N ALA A 164 -5.35 -0.30 -6.73
CA ALA A 164 -4.91 0.91 -7.42
C ALA A 164 -4.84 0.70 -8.95
N ARG A 165 -4.32 -0.45 -9.41
CA ARG A 165 -4.33 -0.79 -10.84
C ARG A 165 -5.74 -0.97 -11.38
N ALA A 166 -6.65 -1.59 -10.61
CA ALA A 166 -8.05 -1.75 -10.99
C ALA A 166 -8.79 -0.40 -11.08
N GLU A 167 -8.42 0.57 -10.24
CA GLU A 167 -8.86 1.96 -10.31
C GLU A 167 -8.15 2.77 -11.43
N GLY A 168 -7.25 2.15 -12.20
CA GLY A 168 -6.62 2.77 -13.37
C GLY A 168 -5.39 3.63 -13.07
N PHE A 169 -4.84 3.59 -11.85
CA PHE A 169 -3.58 4.25 -11.54
C PHE A 169 -2.40 3.46 -12.13
N ALA A 170 -1.36 4.17 -12.57
CA ALA A 170 -0.07 3.55 -12.81
C ALA A 170 0.58 3.22 -11.46
N VAL A 171 1.04 1.98 -11.27
CA VAL A 171 1.57 1.53 -9.99
C VAL A 171 3.02 1.06 -10.13
N VAL A 172 3.87 1.53 -9.22
CA VAL A 172 5.26 1.10 -9.06
C VAL A 172 5.43 0.58 -7.64
N LEU A 173 5.92 -0.66 -7.50
CA LEU A 173 6.35 -1.19 -6.22
C LEU A 173 7.82 -0.84 -5.99
N VAL A 174 8.16 -0.26 -4.84
CA VAL A 174 9.52 0.09 -4.50
C VAL A 174 10.15 -1.05 -3.70
N GLU A 175 10.77 -2.01 -4.40
CA GLU A 175 11.24 -3.30 -3.87
C GLU A 175 12.16 -3.18 -2.64
N ASP A 176 13.02 -2.16 -2.59
CA ASP A 176 13.94 -1.91 -1.47
C ASP A 176 13.24 -1.29 -0.24
N ALA A 177 12.00 -0.85 -0.39
CA ALA A 177 11.19 -0.18 0.62
C ALA A 177 9.96 -1.01 1.03
N VAL A 178 9.97 -2.32 0.80
CA VAL A 178 8.93 -3.26 1.24
C VAL A 178 9.51 -4.50 1.94
N ALA A 179 8.74 -5.03 2.87
CA ALA A 179 8.99 -6.34 3.50
C ALA A 179 7.64 -7.06 3.70
N GLY A 180 7.66 -8.39 3.77
CA GLY A 180 6.45 -9.21 3.84
C GLY A 180 6.52 -10.22 4.98
N LEU A 181 5.36 -10.73 5.39
CA LEU A 181 5.30 -11.77 6.44
C LEU A 181 5.95 -13.08 5.96
N ASP A 182 5.84 -13.34 4.66
CA ASP A 182 6.42 -14.49 3.95
C ASP A 182 6.10 -15.87 4.56
N ARG A 183 4.89 -16.00 5.10
CA ARG A 183 4.40 -17.30 5.58
C ARG A 183 4.07 -18.19 4.39
N ASP A 184 4.63 -19.39 4.38
CA ASP A 184 4.40 -20.41 3.34
C ASP A 184 4.67 -19.89 1.90
N GLY A 185 5.65 -18.98 1.77
CA GLY A 185 6.05 -18.39 0.48
C GLY A 185 5.04 -17.37 -0.09
N SER A 186 4.25 -16.73 0.78
CA SER A 186 3.24 -15.73 0.41
C SER A 186 3.83 -14.55 -0.37
N VAL A 187 5.07 -14.12 -0.10
CA VAL A 187 5.70 -13.03 -0.87
C VAL A 187 6.00 -13.46 -2.30
N ALA A 188 6.50 -14.67 -2.50
CA ALA A 188 6.74 -15.20 -3.84
C ALA A 188 5.43 -15.33 -4.64
N ARG A 189 4.33 -15.68 -3.98
CA ARG A 189 2.98 -15.71 -4.58
C ARG A 189 2.51 -14.30 -4.95
N ALA A 190 2.58 -13.36 -4.01
CA ALA A 190 2.23 -11.96 -4.21
C ALA A 190 2.95 -11.34 -5.42
N ARG A 191 4.25 -11.61 -5.57
CA ARG A 191 5.05 -11.14 -6.71
C ARG A 191 4.56 -11.69 -8.04
N ARG A 192 4.13 -12.96 -8.10
CA ARG A 192 3.56 -13.55 -9.33
C ARG A 192 2.22 -12.91 -9.68
N ASP A 193 1.37 -12.71 -8.67
CA ASP A 193 0.02 -12.15 -8.86
C ASP A 193 0.09 -10.66 -9.26
N GLY A 194 1.05 -9.90 -8.70
CA GLY A 194 1.31 -8.50 -9.07
C GLY A 194 2.01 -8.31 -10.42
N GLY A 195 2.82 -9.27 -10.86
CA GLY A 195 3.66 -9.18 -12.07
C GLY A 195 2.93 -9.33 -13.41
N GLY A 196 1.62 -9.62 -13.42
CA GLY A 196 0.83 -9.84 -14.65
C GLY A 196 0.60 -8.61 -15.53
N GLY A 197 0.98 -7.40 -15.08
CA GLY A 197 0.81 -6.17 -15.85
C GLY A 197 2.06 -5.77 -16.63
N ARG A 198 2.19 -6.18 -17.90
CA ARG A 198 3.10 -5.48 -18.83
C ARG A 198 2.57 -4.05 -18.98
N GLY A 199 3.27 -3.06 -18.43
CA GLY A 199 2.96 -1.64 -18.59
C GLY A 199 2.88 -1.24 -20.09
N PRO A 200 2.25 -0.10 -20.40
CA PRO A 200 2.01 0.31 -21.78
C PRO A 200 3.35 0.43 -22.52
N ARG A 201 3.53 -0.40 -23.56
CA ARG A 201 4.60 -0.23 -24.53
C ARG A 201 4.37 1.13 -25.19
N ARG A 202 5.15 2.14 -24.81
CA ARG A 202 5.28 3.36 -25.62
C ARG A 202 5.81 2.92 -26.98
N GLN A 203 4.93 2.91 -27.99
CA GLN A 203 5.38 2.91 -29.37
C GLN A 203 6.23 4.18 -29.53
N ARG A 204 7.51 4.00 -29.85
CA ARG A 204 8.36 5.11 -30.28
C ARG A 204 7.80 5.56 -31.63
N GLY A 205 6.97 6.61 -31.61
CA GLY A 205 6.69 7.39 -32.79
C GLY A 205 7.94 8.21 -33.11
N ASP A 206 8.51 7.96 -34.28
CA ASP A 206 9.59 8.76 -34.87
C ASP A 206 9.12 10.22 -35.02
N HIS A 207 9.60 11.10 -34.15
CA HIS A 207 9.62 12.53 -34.43
C HIS A 207 11.00 12.88 -34.96
N ARG A 208 11.15 12.76 -36.28
CA ARG A 208 12.19 13.46 -37.02
C ARG A 208 11.94 14.95 -36.88
N ILE A 209 12.71 15.59 -36.01
CA ILE A 209 12.90 17.04 -36.03
C ILE A 209 13.72 17.34 -37.30
N THR A 210 13.07 17.88 -38.33
CA THR A 210 13.79 18.53 -39.43
C THR A 210 14.12 19.95 -38.99
N ALA A 211 15.41 20.19 -38.73
CA ALA A 211 15.98 21.51 -38.55
C ALA A 211 15.73 22.34 -39.81
N GLY A 212 15.32 23.60 -39.61
CA GLY A 212 15.07 24.55 -40.68
C GLY A 212 16.30 24.84 -41.54
N GLN A 213 16.03 25.09 -42.81
CA GLN A 213 16.88 25.91 -43.66
C GLN A 213 15.97 26.93 -44.33
N ASP A 214 16.16 28.17 -43.90
CA ASP A 214 15.77 29.39 -44.57
C ASP A 214 16.78 29.63 -45.71
N PRO A 215 16.35 29.98 -46.93
CA PRO A 215 17.21 30.73 -47.84
C PRO A 215 16.55 32.03 -48.27
N GLY A 216 17.12 33.13 -47.76
CA GLY A 216 17.46 34.37 -48.45
C GLY A 216 16.62 34.85 -49.65
N MET A 217 16.04 36.04 -49.47
CA MET A 217 16.36 37.27 -50.21
C MET A 217 16.57 37.16 -51.73
N THR A 218 15.53 37.50 -52.49
CA THR A 218 15.48 38.53 -53.56
C THR A 218 14.04 38.92 -53.82
#